data_AF-A0A960H482-F1
#
_entry.id   AF-A0A960H482-F1
#
_cell.length_a   1.000
_cell.length_b   1.000
_cell.length_c   1.000
_cell.angle_alpha   90.00
_cell.angle_beta   90.00
_cell.angle_gamma   90.00
#
_symmetry.space_group_name_H-M   'P 1'
#
loop_
_entity.id
_entity.type
_entity.pdbx_description
1 polymer ?
#
loop_
_entity_poly.entity_id
_entity_poly.type
_entity_poly.pdbx_seq_one_letter_code
_entity_poly.pdbx_strand_id
1 'polypeptide(L)'
;RVEVTEDNIYVLTGLADDIADGPDAVDRDQLELAVEFIRDVGDYSEDETVDRLLSGDRPLGKLVEHVLDPDSAGRPGKPYTAAAKEWEELERFVESRLRPE
;
A
#
# COMPACT_ATOMS: atom_id res chain seq x y z
N ARG A 1 30.88 2.55 -3.63
CA ARG A 1 29.82 3.28 -4.38
C ARG A 1 28.51 2.63 -3.99
N VAL A 2 27.48 3.41 -3.70
CA VAL A 2 26.14 2.88 -3.46
C VAL A 2 25.38 2.97 -4.79
N GLU A 3 24.71 1.89 -5.18
CA GLU A 3 23.88 1.78 -6.37
C GLU A 3 22.57 1.09 -5.97
N VAL A 4 21.44 1.58 -6.46
CA VAL A 4 20.10 1.05 -6.19
C VAL A 4 19.55 0.49 -7.50
N THR A 5 19.09 -0.76 -7.49
CA THR A 5 18.48 -1.41 -8.66
C THR A 5 17.02 -0.97 -8.82
N GLU A 6 16.45 -1.15 -10.02
CA GLU A 6 15.06 -0.74 -10.30
C GLU A 6 14.06 -1.42 -9.36
N ASP A 7 14.24 -2.72 -9.05
CA ASP A 7 13.40 -3.47 -8.12
C ASP A 7 13.50 -2.99 -6.65
N ASN A 8 14.45 -2.12 -6.32
CA ASN A 8 14.62 -1.55 -4.98
C ASN A 8 14.23 -0.05 -4.94
N ILE A 9 13.39 0.40 -5.88
CA ILE A 9 12.82 1.75 -5.90
C ILE A 9 11.37 1.69 -5.44
N TYR A 10 11.13 2.10 -4.21
CA TYR A 10 9.81 2.09 -3.59
C TYR A 10 9.21 3.51 -3.60
N VAL A 11 8.04 3.68 -4.24
CA VAL A 11 7.38 4.98 -4.41
C VAL A 11 5.98 4.97 -3.79
N LEU A 12 5.84 5.62 -2.64
CA LEU A 12 4.57 5.69 -1.91
C LEU A 12 3.70 6.88 -2.35
N THR A 13 4.34 7.98 -2.78
CA THR A 13 3.66 9.23 -3.14
C THR A 13 2.65 9.02 -4.28
N GLY A 14 1.48 9.65 -4.14
CA GLY A 14 0.40 9.63 -5.15
C GLY A 14 -0.60 8.49 -4.96
N LEU A 15 -0.21 7.39 -4.31
CA LEU A 15 -1.08 6.23 -4.16
C LEU A 15 -2.36 6.55 -3.38
N ALA A 16 -2.34 7.44 -2.39
CA ALA A 16 -3.56 7.86 -1.69
C ALA A 16 -4.60 8.49 -2.64
N ASP A 17 -4.15 9.36 -3.55
CA ASP A 17 -5.01 10.05 -4.51
C ASP A 17 -5.53 9.06 -5.57
N ASP A 18 -4.66 8.21 -6.10
CA ASP A 18 -5.03 7.18 -7.08
C ASP A 18 -6.02 6.17 -6.49
N ILE A 19 -5.81 5.74 -5.24
CA ILE A 19 -6.73 4.88 -4.49
C ILE A 19 -8.09 5.57 -4.33
N ALA A 20 -8.13 6.88 -4.07
CA ALA A 20 -9.39 7.62 -3.94
C ALA A 20 -10.18 7.68 -5.26
N ASP A 21 -9.47 7.75 -6.39
CA ASP A 21 -10.05 7.71 -7.74
C ASP A 21 -10.47 6.29 -8.17
N GLY A 22 -9.79 5.27 -7.63
CA GLY A 22 -10.20 3.87 -7.66
C GLY A 22 -9.18 2.93 -8.29
N PRO A 23 -9.46 1.61 -8.33
CA PRO A 23 -8.46 0.60 -8.69
C PRO A 23 -7.91 0.73 -10.12
N ASP A 24 -8.65 1.33 -11.05
CA ASP A 24 -8.15 1.54 -12.43
C ASP A 24 -7.17 2.72 -12.56
N ALA A 25 -7.12 3.59 -11.55
CA ALA A 25 -6.19 4.72 -11.49
C ALA A 25 -4.85 4.33 -10.84
N VAL A 26 -4.81 3.20 -10.13
CA VAL A 26 -3.63 2.74 -9.39
C VAL A 26 -2.70 1.98 -10.32
N ASP A 27 -1.43 2.40 -10.37
CA ASP A 27 -0.38 1.64 -11.05
C ASP A 27 -0.06 0.35 -10.25
N ARG A 28 -0.22 -0.80 -10.91
CA ARG A 28 -0.07 -2.11 -10.28
C ARG A 28 1.35 -2.34 -9.77
N ASP A 29 2.35 -2.03 -10.57
CA ASP A 29 3.75 -2.35 -10.27
C ASP A 29 4.27 -1.42 -9.16
N GLN A 30 3.84 -0.16 -9.17
CA GLN A 30 4.07 0.76 -8.05
C GLN A 30 3.44 0.24 -6.75
N LEU A 31 2.17 -0.18 -6.80
CA LEU A 31 1.47 -0.68 -5.62
C LEU A 31 2.12 -1.96 -5.08
N GLU A 32 2.53 -2.88 -5.96
CA GLU A 32 3.20 -4.13 -5.61
C GLU A 32 4.47 -3.87 -4.78
N LEU A 33 5.35 -3.01 -5.29
CA LEU A 33 6.58 -2.62 -4.60
C LEU A 33 6.30 -1.84 -3.31
N ALA A 34 5.34 -0.91 -3.32
CA ALA A 34 5.00 -0.16 -2.12
C ALA A 34 4.45 -1.06 -1.00
N VAL A 35 3.61 -2.05 -1.33
CA VAL A 35 3.09 -3.04 -0.38
C VAL A 35 4.20 -3.94 0.14
N GLU A 36 5.14 -4.39 -0.71
CA GLU A 36 6.34 -5.12 -0.29
C GLU A 36 7.09 -4.34 0.79
N PHE A 37 7.47 -3.10 0.49
CA PHE A 37 8.23 -2.26 1.42
C PHE A 37 7.48 -2.00 2.74
N ILE A 38 6.19 -1.71 2.69
CA ILE A 38 5.40 -1.43 3.90
C ILE A 38 5.30 -2.68 4.78
N ARG A 39 5.16 -3.88 4.18
CA ARG A 39 5.20 -5.15 4.92
C ARG A 39 6.54 -5.39 5.59
N ASP A 40 7.65 -5.18 4.87
CA ASP A 40 8.99 -5.29 5.45
C ASP A 40 9.21 -4.33 6.63
N VAL A 41 8.71 -3.09 6.53
CA VAL A 41 8.71 -2.12 7.64
C VAL A 41 7.89 -2.64 8.82
N GLY A 42 6.70 -3.19 8.56
CA GLY A 42 5.83 -3.80 9.56
C GLY A 42 6.53 -4.93 10.31
N ASP A 43 7.04 -5.90 9.57
CA ASP A 43 7.75 -7.07 10.06
C ASP A 43 8.98 -6.68 10.88
N TYR A 44 9.81 -5.77 10.37
CA TYR A 44 10.98 -5.27 11.09
C TYR A 44 10.63 -4.57 12.40
N SER A 45 9.49 -3.86 12.43
CA SER A 45 9.03 -3.12 13.61
C SER A 45 8.22 -3.96 14.61
N GLU A 46 7.95 -5.23 14.29
CA GLU A 46 7.06 -6.13 15.05
C GLU A 46 5.68 -5.51 15.34
N ASP A 47 5.13 -4.75 14.37
CA ASP A 47 3.85 -4.03 14.51
C ASP A 47 2.79 -4.56 13.54
N GLU A 48 1.65 -5.00 14.08
CA GLU A 48 0.54 -5.60 13.33
C GLU A 48 -0.29 -4.59 12.52
N THR A 49 0.05 -3.30 12.53
CA THR A 49 -0.71 -2.24 11.82
C THR A 49 -0.83 -2.52 10.32
N VAL A 50 0.25 -2.98 9.69
CA VAL A 50 0.28 -3.27 8.26
C VAL A 50 -0.65 -4.42 7.92
N ASP A 51 -0.50 -5.56 8.61
CA ASP A 51 -1.35 -6.74 8.44
C ASP A 51 -2.83 -6.43 8.66
N ARG A 52 -3.13 -5.65 9.70
CA ARG A 52 -4.50 -5.27 10.05
C ARG A 52 -5.15 -4.37 9.00
N LEU A 53 -4.40 -3.46 8.36
CA LEU A 53 -4.95 -2.55 7.34
C LEU A 53 -5.01 -3.20 5.96
N LEU A 54 -4.11 -4.13 5.67
CA LEU A 54 -4.10 -4.90 4.41
C LEU A 54 -4.95 -6.18 4.46
N SER A 55 -5.67 -6.46 5.55
CA SER A 55 -6.51 -7.65 5.63
C SER A 55 -7.66 -7.62 4.62
N GLY A 56 -7.97 -8.75 3.98
CA GLY A 56 -8.96 -8.86 2.90
C GLY A 56 -10.42 -8.53 3.29
N ASP A 57 -10.72 -8.27 4.56
CA ASP A 57 -12.01 -7.75 5.01
C ASP A 57 -12.05 -6.20 5.06
N ARG A 58 -10.90 -5.54 5.06
CA ARG A 58 -10.74 -4.07 5.08
C ARG A 58 -10.95 -3.44 3.71
N PRO A 59 -11.39 -2.16 3.65
CA PRO A 59 -11.46 -1.40 2.41
C PRO A 59 -10.16 -1.41 1.61
N LEU A 60 -9.02 -1.11 2.24
CA LEU A 60 -7.72 -1.07 1.56
C LEU A 60 -7.29 -2.47 1.13
N GLY A 61 -7.34 -3.48 2.02
CA GLY A 61 -6.97 -4.86 1.68
C GLY A 61 -7.71 -5.38 0.45
N LYS A 62 -9.03 -5.19 0.37
CA LYS A 62 -9.82 -5.56 -0.81
C LYS A 62 -9.37 -4.87 -2.10
N LEU A 63 -9.01 -3.59 -2.01
CA LEU A 63 -8.56 -2.84 -3.18
C LEU A 63 -7.18 -3.32 -3.62
N VAL A 64 -6.25 -3.51 -2.69
CA VAL A 64 -4.92 -4.05 -2.96
C VAL A 64 -5.02 -5.44 -3.58
N GLU A 65 -5.82 -6.34 -3.00
CA GLU A 65 -6.06 -7.68 -3.56
C GLU A 65 -6.61 -7.59 -4.99
N HIS A 66 -7.59 -6.72 -5.26
CA HIS A 66 -8.14 -6.56 -6.60
C HIS A 66 -7.16 -5.97 -7.62
N VAL A 67 -6.31 -5.01 -7.23
CA VAL A 67 -5.31 -4.42 -8.13
C VAL A 67 -4.19 -5.42 -8.44
N LEU A 68 -3.73 -6.16 -7.44
CA LEU A 68 -2.61 -7.11 -7.60
C LEU A 68 -3.05 -8.44 -8.23
N ASP A 69 -4.27 -8.89 -7.96
CA ASP A 69 -4.86 -10.12 -8.47
C ASP A 69 -6.38 -9.96 -8.77
N PRO A 70 -6.73 -9.33 -9.91
CA PRO A 70 -8.11 -9.04 -10.27
C PRO A 70 -8.96 -10.30 -10.57
N ASP A 71 -8.32 -11.45 -10.86
CA ASP A 71 -9.01 -12.71 -11.14
C ASP A 71 -9.46 -13.40 -9.85
N SER A 72 -8.71 -13.24 -8.76
CA SER A 72 -9.04 -13.81 -7.45
C SER A 72 -9.92 -12.91 -6.58
N ALA A 73 -9.88 -11.59 -6.81
CA ALA A 73 -10.60 -10.61 -6.00
C ALA A 73 -11.60 -9.79 -6.83
N GLY A 74 -12.88 -9.82 -6.42
CA GLY A 74 -13.93 -9.04 -7.04
C GLY A 74 -13.72 -7.53 -6.86
N ARG A 75 -14.09 -6.74 -7.88
CA ARG A 75 -13.91 -5.29 -7.86
C ARG A 75 -14.56 -4.62 -6.64
N PRO A 76 -13.83 -3.80 -5.86
CA PRO A 76 -14.40 -3.08 -4.74
C PRO A 76 -15.45 -2.05 -5.19
N GLY A 77 -16.51 -1.93 -4.40
CA GLY A 77 -17.56 -0.92 -4.62
C GLY A 77 -17.11 0.49 -4.24
N LYS A 78 -17.61 1.49 -4.96
CA LYS A 78 -17.44 2.92 -4.61
C LYS A 78 -18.23 3.28 -3.35
N PRO A 79 -17.83 4.33 -2.59
CA PRO A 79 -16.65 5.18 -2.77
C PRO A 79 -15.37 4.57 -2.19
N TYR A 80 -14.19 4.97 -2.70
CA TYR A 80 -12.87 4.44 -2.28
C TYR A 80 -12.18 5.26 -1.19
N THR A 81 -12.83 6.31 -0.69
CA THR A 81 -12.26 7.23 0.32
C THR A 81 -11.89 6.55 1.64
N ALA A 82 -12.52 5.41 1.97
CA ALA A 82 -12.11 4.61 3.14
C ALA A 82 -10.76 3.92 2.91
N ALA A 83 -10.54 3.34 1.73
CA ALA A 83 -9.26 2.72 1.36
C ALA A 83 -8.15 3.77 1.30
N ALA A 84 -8.42 4.95 0.74
CA ALA A 84 -7.44 6.04 0.69
C ALA A 84 -7.01 6.49 2.10
N LYS A 85 -7.96 6.63 3.04
CA LYS A 85 -7.64 6.96 4.44
C LYS A 85 -6.82 5.89 5.14
N GLU A 86 -7.12 4.61 4.89
CA GLU A 86 -6.34 3.49 5.42
C GLU A 86 -4.92 3.47 4.81
N TRP A 87 -4.76 3.86 3.55
CA TRP A 87 -3.44 4.04 2.94
C TRP A 87 -2.66 5.19 3.59
N GLU A 88 -3.27 6.35 3.79
CA GLU A 88 -2.64 7.46 4.51
C GLU A 88 -2.24 7.07 5.96
N GLU A 89 -2.97 6.14 6.60
CA GLU A 89 -2.56 5.58 7.89
C GLU A 89 -1.28 4.75 7.76
N LEU A 90 -1.11 3.96 6.69
CA LEU A 90 0.13 3.24 6.42
C LEU A 90 1.30 4.19 6.11
N GLU A 91 1.06 5.27 5.37
CA GLU A 91 2.10 6.28 5.11
C GLU A 91 2.59 6.91 6.42
N ARG A 92 1.66 7.33 7.29
CA ARG A 92 2.00 7.86 8.63
C ARG A 92 2.71 6.83 9.50
N PHE A 93 2.30 5.56 9.41
CA PHE A 93 2.97 4.46 10.10
C PHE A 93 4.43 4.34 9.62
N VAL A 94 4.68 4.27 8.33
CA VAL A 94 6.03 4.21 7.76
C VAL A 94 6.87 5.41 8.21
N GLU A 95 6.35 6.63 8.06
CA GLU A 95 7.04 7.85 8.49
C GLU A 95 7.46 7.79 9.96
N SER A 96 6.60 7.25 10.84
CA SER A 96 6.92 7.10 12.27
C SER A 96 8.08 6.13 12.55
N ARG A 97 8.41 5.24 11.60
CA ARG A 97 9.50 4.26 11.70
C ARG A 97 10.80 4.74 11.04
N LEU A 98 10.76 5.82 10.26
CA LEU A 98 11.94 6.40 9.61
C LEU A 98 12.61 7.41 10.55
N ARG A 99 13.83 7.09 11.02
CA ARG A 99 14.66 8.03 11.79
C ARG A 99 15.53 8.87 10.85
N PRO A 100 15.42 10.20 10.85
CA PRO A 100 16.37 11.07 10.15
C PRO A 100 17.75 10.97 10.79
N GLU A 101 18.80 10.94 9.97
CA GLU A 101 20.21 10.97 10.37
C GLU A 101 20.90 12.25 9.90
#